data_AF-A0A7V4Y2P0-F1
#
_entry.id   AF-A0A7V4Y2P0-F1
#
_cell.length_a   1.000
_cell.length_b   1.000
_cell.length_c   1.000
_cell.angle_alpha   90.00
_cell.angle_beta   90.00
_cell.angle_gamma   90.00
#
_symmetry.space_group_name_H-M   'P 1'
#
loop_
_entity.id
_entity.type
_entity.pdbx_description
1 polymer ?
#
loop_
_entity_poly.entity_id
_entity_poly.type
_entity_poly.pdbx_seq_one_letter_code
_entity_poly.pdbx_strand_id
1 'polypeptide(L)' 'MEKKLPFVRAADVEGEFRTPPRTSKLLLAPKFGWVKNVSMGMNITEVGSMIPDHVHEESEEVLFLISGRARIVIE' A
#
# COMPACT_ATOMS: atom_id res chain seq x y z
N MET A 1 20.23 27.61 0.69
CA MET A 1 18.84 27.09 0.57
C MET A 1 18.83 25.67 1.12
N GLU A 2 18.06 25.43 2.16
CA GLU A 2 17.89 24.09 2.74
C GLU A 2 17.20 23.19 1.70
N LYS A 3 17.84 22.07 1.33
CA LYS A 3 17.23 21.08 0.43
C LYS A 3 16.06 20.47 1.18
N LYS A 4 14.83 20.89 0.86
CA LYS A 4 13.61 20.24 1.35
C LYS A 4 13.64 18.80 0.81
N LEU A 5 13.99 17.85 1.66
CA LEU A 5 13.94 16.44 1.29
C LEU A 5 12.49 16.10 0.94
N PRO A 6 12.22 15.36 -0.15
CA PRO A 6 10.87 15.15 -0.66
C PRO A 6 10.14 14.07 0.14
N PHE A 7 10.16 14.17 1.46
CA PHE A 7 9.45 13.26 2.34
C PHE A 7 7.99 13.68 2.45
N VAL A 8 7.12 12.70 2.27
CA VAL A 8 5.69 12.83 2.52
C VAL A 8 5.35 11.88 3.66
N ARG A 9 4.59 12.34 4.65
CA ARG A 9 4.09 11.46 5.71
C ARG A 9 2.99 10.59 5.12
N ALA A 10 3.06 9.28 5.32
CA ALA A 10 2.01 8.35 4.84
C ALA A 10 0.61 8.68 5.40
N ALA A 11 0.55 9.33 6.57
CA ALA A 11 -0.69 9.83 7.16
C ALA A 11 -1.37 10.89 6.27
N ASP A 12 -0.58 11.73 5.59
CA ASP A 12 -1.05 12.87 4.80
C ASP A 12 -1.38 12.50 3.35
N VAL A 13 -1.05 11.27 2.91
CA VAL A 13 -1.44 10.76 1.59
C VAL A 13 -2.94 10.44 1.59
N GLU A 14 -3.67 10.97 0.62
CA GLU A 14 -5.09 10.68 0.44
C GLU A 14 -5.31 9.19 0.15
N GLY A 15 -6.35 8.62 0.75
CA GLY A 15 -6.71 7.22 0.58
C GLY A 15 -7.96 7.06 -0.28
N GLU A 16 -7.99 5.99 -1.05
CA GLU A 16 -9.14 5.60 -1.85
C GLU A 16 -9.89 4.47 -1.13
N PHE A 17 -11.20 4.64 -0.96
CA PHE A 17 -12.04 3.55 -0.46
C PHE A 17 -12.13 2.44 -1.52
N ARG A 18 -12.09 1.19 -1.05
CA ARG A 18 -12.22 -0.02 -1.87
C ARG A 18 -13.20 -1.00 -1.22
N THR A 19 -13.80 -1.84 -2.05
CA THR A 19 -14.64 -2.98 -1.63
C THR A 19 -13.88 -4.29 -1.83
N PRO A 20 -13.88 -5.26 -0.88
CA PRO A 20 -14.39 -5.19 0.50
C PRO A 20 -13.76 -4.04 1.30
N PRO A 21 -14.44 -3.52 2.36
CA PRO A 21 -14.12 -2.27 3.03
C PRO A 21 -12.64 -2.15 3.43
N ARG A 22 -11.92 -1.28 2.74
CA ARG A 22 -10.55 -0.90 3.05
C ARG A 22 -10.22 0.47 2.47
N THR A 23 -9.30 1.17 3.09
CA THR A 23 -8.70 2.38 2.53
C THR A 23 -7.33 2.06 2.00
N SER A 24 -7.12 2.30 0.70
CA SER A 24 -5.85 2.06 0.03
C SER A 24 -5.15 3.38 -0.27
N LYS A 25 -3.89 3.51 0.15
CA LYS A 25 -3.04 4.66 -0.14
C LYS A 25 -1.88 4.24 -1.02
N LEU A 26 -1.66 4.94 -2.13
CA LEU A 26 -0.52 4.70 -3.00
C LEU A 26 0.64 5.60 -2.59
N LEU A 27 1.68 5.02 -1.99
CA LEU A 27 2.81 5.76 -1.44
C LEU A 27 3.92 5.94 -2.47
N LEU A 28 4.27 4.87 -3.18
CA LEU A 28 5.28 4.85 -4.23
C LEU A 28 4.73 4.11 -5.44
N ALA A 29 4.97 4.64 -6.65
CA ALA A 29 4.59 4.00 -7.90
C ALA A 29 5.37 4.62 -9.05
N PRO A 30 5.59 3.89 -10.16
CA PRO A 30 6.24 4.43 -11.36
C PRO A 30 5.61 5.70 -11.92
N LYS A 31 4.30 5.93 -11.67
CA LYS A 31 3.62 7.18 -12.04
C LYS A 31 4.17 8.41 -11.30
N PHE A 32 4.87 8.21 -10.19
CA PHE A 32 5.57 9.25 -9.44
C PHE A 32 7.03 9.38 -9.92
N GLY A 33 7.21 9.72 -11.20
CA GLY A 33 8.43 10.19 -11.87
C GLY A 33 9.77 9.48 -11.60
N TRP A 34 10.26 9.55 -10.36
CA TRP A 34 11.56 9.06 -9.92
C TRP A 34 11.53 7.64 -9.35
N VAL A 35 10.34 7.11 -9.07
CA VAL A 35 10.19 5.74 -8.56
C VAL A 35 10.37 4.76 -9.72
N LYS A 36 11.35 3.87 -9.59
CA LYS A 36 11.62 2.79 -10.54
C LYS A 36 11.73 1.48 -9.75
N ASN A 37 11.27 0.38 -10.34
CA ASN A 37 11.44 -1.00 -9.84
C ASN A 37 10.69 -1.35 -8.54
N VAL A 38 10.04 -0.40 -7.87
CA VAL A 38 9.24 -0.67 -6.66
C VAL A 38 7.95 0.11 -6.70
N SER A 39 6.88 -0.51 -6.21
CA SER A 39 5.66 0.19 -5.83
C SER A 39 5.34 -0.14 -4.38
N MET A 40 4.70 0.79 -3.68
CA MET A 40 4.35 0.62 -2.27
C MET A 40 2.97 1.20 -2.04
N GLY A 41 2.07 0.35 -1.55
CA GLY A 41 0.79 0.75 -1.02
C GLY A 41 0.75 0.61 0.51
N MET A 42 -0.15 1.36 1.14
CA MET A 42 -0.56 1.12 2.51
C MET A 42 -2.06 0.86 2.53
N ASN A 43 -2.46 -0.30 3.02
CA ASN A 43 -3.86 -0.66 3.19
C ASN A 43 -4.25 -0.59 4.66
N ILE A 44 -5.36 0.10 4.94
CA ILE A 44 -6.08 0.02 6.21
C ILE A 44 -7.33 -0.81 5.95
N THR A 45 -7.34 -2.04 6.45
CA THR A 45 -8.44 -2.99 6.26
C THR A 45 -9.35 -2.99 7.48
N GLU A 46 -10.66 -2.83 7.28
CA GLU A 46 -11.61 -2.88 8.39
C GLU A 46 -11.71 -4.28 9.00
N VAL A 47 -12.12 -4.37 10.28
CA VAL A 47 -12.30 -5.65 10.97
C VAL A 47 -13.32 -6.51 10.24
N GLY A 48 -12.95 -7.75 9.92
CA GLY A 48 -13.81 -8.68 9.16
C GLY A 48 -13.78 -8.49 7.64
N SER A 49 -13.04 -7.51 7.14
CA SER A 49 -12.81 -7.28 5.71
C SER A 49 -11.58 -8.05 5.20
N MET A 50 -11.27 -7.92 3.91
CA MET A 50 -10.17 -8.61 3.26
C MET A 50 -9.65 -7.85 2.03
N ILE A 51 -8.44 -8.22 1.61
CA ILE A 51 -7.98 -7.98 0.23
C ILE A 51 -8.52 -9.16 -0.60
N PRO A 52 -9.19 -8.92 -1.75
CA PRO A 52 -9.66 -10.01 -2.62
C PRO A 52 -8.52 -10.89 -3.10
N ASP A 53 -8.82 -12.16 -3.37
CA ASP A 53 -7.85 -13.09 -3.94
C ASP A 53 -7.40 -12.59 -5.31
N HIS A 54 -6.09 -12.56 -5.53
CA HIS A 54 -5.48 -12.11 -6.78
C HIS A 54 -4.04 -12.66 -6.90
N VAL A 55 -3.47 -12.53 -8.09
CA VAL A 55 -2.12 -12.96 -8.42
C VAL A 55 -1.39 -11.87 -9.21
N HIS A 56 -0.08 -11.75 -8.98
CA HIS A 56 0.83 -10.96 -9.78
C HIS A 56 1.84 -11.89 -10.46
N GLU A 57 1.83 -11.97 -11.79
CA GLU A 57 2.70 -12.90 -12.54
C GLU A 57 4.12 -12.34 -12.77
N GLU A 58 4.25 -11.01 -12.80
CA GLU A 58 5.50 -10.34 -13.22
C GLU A 58 6.17 -9.58 -12.07
N SER A 59 5.75 -9.78 -10.83
CA SER A 59 6.24 -9.00 -9.69
C SER A 59 6.22 -9.80 -8.39
N GLU A 60 7.25 -9.62 -7.58
CA GLU A 60 7.26 -10.09 -6.20
C GLU A 60 6.50 -9.08 -5.31
N GLU A 61 5.75 -9.60 -4.33
CA GLU A 61 5.07 -8.78 -3.33
C GLU A 61 5.55 -9.14 -1.92
N VAL A 62 5.77 -8.12 -1.09
CA VAL A 62 6.10 -8.28 0.33
C VAL A 62 5.10 -7.50 1.16
N LEU A 63 4.50 -8.16 2.14
CA LEU A 63 3.56 -7.54 3.08
C LEU A 63 4.20 -7.37 4.46
N PHE A 64 4.13 -6.16 4.99
CA PHE A 64 4.59 -5.84 6.35
C PHE A 64 3.44 -5.35 7.21
N LEU A 65 3.09 -6.12 8.25
CA LEU A 65 2.02 -5.78 9.18
C LEU A 65 2.54 -4.80 10.24
N ILE A 66 2.14 -3.54 10.13
CA ILE A 66 2.59 -2.46 11.03
C ILE A 66 1.70 -2.26 12.27
N SER A 67 0.46 -2.76 12.25
CA SER A 67 -0.49 -2.64 13.35
C SER A 67 -1.61 -3.68 13.25
N GLY A 68 -2.14 -4.09 14.40
CA GLY A 68 -3.24 -5.06 14.49
C GLY A 68 -2.80 -6.52 14.31
N ARG A 69 -3.74 -7.35 13.86
CA ARG A 69 -3.53 -8.78 13.56
C ARG A 69 -4.25 -9.11 12.26
N ALA A 70 -3.65 -9.97 11.45
CA ALA A 70 -4.22 -10.42 10.19
C ALA A 70 -3.99 -11.93 10.03
N ARG A 71 -4.81 -12.57 9.20
CA ARG A 71 -4.57 -13.92 8.69
C ARG A 71 -4.17 -13.80 7.23
N ILE A 72 -3.01 -14.33 6.89
CA ILE A 72 -2.60 -14.50 5.50
C ILE A 72 -3.19 -15.82 5.02
N VAL A 73 -3.85 -15.78 3.85
CA VAL A 73 -4.39 -16.96 3.16
C VAL A 73 -3.57 -17.12 1.89
N ILE A 74 -2.94 -18.28 1.74
CA ILE A 74 -2.15 -18.67 0.56
C ILE A 74 -2.74 -20.01 0.12
N GLU A 75 -3.01 -20.16 -1.18
CA GLU A 75 -3.39 -21.43 -1.81
C GLU A 75 -2.17 -22.15 -2.39
#